data_AF-A0AAV0UV74-F1
#
_entry.id   AF-A0AAV0UV74-F1
#
_cell.length_a   1.000
_cell.length_b   1.000
_cell.length_c   1.000
_cell.angle_alpha   90.00
_cell.angle_beta   90.00
_cell.angle_gamma   90.00
#
_symmetry.space_group_name_H-M   'P 1'
#
loop_
_entity.id
_entity.type
_entity.pdbx_description
1 polymer ?
#
loop_
_entity_poly.entity_id
_entity_poly.type
_entity_poly.pdbx_seq_one_letter_code
_entity_poly.pdbx_strand_id
1 'polypeptide(L)'
;MHLEKKGDTLLFGDKLLHTAVQKYDDLFLKAGASTLRPVRVAKSAVPTVSDKKYLQCKNHGCQQKFLDEENSDQACRHQSLPPLFHDMKRAGNAARPRWCFENIEPCIVGRHSTVGPNEQFAISPTVAAAANAAQEYVVAENNDTSCRHHAGAPVFQTPSSTGAAARRTSSTIFDSFLKLPGCVVSAHTDVKTA
;
A
#
# COMPACT_ATOMS: atom_id res chain seq x y z
N MET A 1 2.53 -23.94 -21.82
CA MET A 1 1.14 -23.65 -22.21
C MET A 1 1.19 -22.46 -23.13
N HIS A 2 0.51 -22.50 -24.28
CA HIS A 2 0.42 -21.37 -25.18
C HIS A 2 -1.04 -21.15 -25.62
N LEU A 3 -1.37 -19.92 -25.99
CA LEU A 3 -2.72 -19.52 -26.40
C LEU A 3 -2.85 -19.62 -27.92
N GLU A 4 -3.95 -20.20 -28.38
CA GLU A 4 -4.28 -20.31 -29.79
C GLU A 4 -5.75 -19.94 -30.03
N LYS A 5 -6.06 -19.46 -31.24
CA LYS A 5 -7.43 -19.31 -31.72
C LYS A 5 -7.94 -20.59 -32.37
N LYS A 6 -9.26 -20.72 -32.47
CA LYS A 6 -9.91 -21.78 -33.28
C LYS A 6 -9.42 -21.71 -34.73
N GLY A 7 -8.66 -22.71 -35.19
CA GLY A 7 -8.16 -22.81 -36.57
C GLY A 7 -6.71 -22.34 -36.78
N ASP A 8 -5.78 -22.79 -35.93
CA ASP A 8 -4.30 -22.67 -36.07
C ASP A 8 -3.75 -21.29 -36.49
N THR A 9 -4.48 -20.21 -36.18
CA THR A 9 -4.08 -18.85 -36.50
C THR A 9 -3.15 -18.33 -35.41
N LEU A 10 -1.92 -17.97 -35.79
CA LEU A 10 -0.89 -17.49 -34.86
C LEU A 10 -1.22 -16.11 -34.28
N LEU A 11 -1.11 -15.99 -32.96
CA LEU A 11 -1.20 -14.74 -32.23
C LEU A 11 0.20 -14.15 -32.06
N PHE A 12 0.41 -12.97 -32.62
CA PHE A 12 1.67 -12.24 -32.49
C PHE A 12 1.55 -11.19 -31.40
N GLY A 13 2.57 -11.09 -30.52
CA GLY A 13 2.57 -10.20 -29.35
C GLY A 13 2.70 -8.71 -29.67
N ASP A 14 2.96 -8.35 -30.91
CA ASP A 14 3.08 -6.98 -31.42
C ASP A 14 1.73 -6.40 -31.90
N LYS A 15 0.68 -7.21 -32.02
CA LYS A 15 -0.66 -6.75 -32.40
C LYS A 15 -1.45 -6.29 -31.17
N LEU A 16 -2.12 -5.14 -31.28
CA LEU A 16 -3.01 -4.62 -30.24
C LEU A 16 -4.07 -5.66 -29.88
N LEU A 17 -4.37 -5.83 -28.58
CA LEU A 17 -5.27 -6.86 -28.07
C LEU A 17 -6.64 -6.85 -28.80
N HIS A 18 -7.18 -5.66 -29.08
CA HIS A 18 -8.46 -5.45 -29.77
C HIS A 18 -8.44 -5.84 -31.26
N THR A 19 -7.27 -5.82 -31.88
CA THR A 19 -7.05 -6.23 -33.28
C THR A 19 -6.72 -7.71 -33.35
N ALA A 20 -5.96 -8.21 -32.37
CA ALA A 20 -5.54 -9.59 -32.26
C ALA A 20 -6.67 -10.50 -31.77
N VAL A 21 -7.62 -10.00 -30.99
CA VAL A 21 -8.76 -10.73 -30.44
C VAL A 21 -10.00 -9.84 -30.60
N GLN A 22 -10.90 -10.24 -31.48
CA GLN A 22 -12.19 -9.59 -31.64
C GLN A 22 -13.13 -10.02 -30.52
N LYS A 23 -14.12 -9.17 -30.21
CA LYS A 23 -15.19 -9.51 -29.28
C LYS A 23 -15.83 -10.80 -29.81
N TYR A 24 -15.78 -11.89 -29.03
CA TYR A 24 -16.25 -13.25 -29.35
C TYR A 24 -15.27 -14.22 -30.04
N ASP A 25 -13.95 -13.96 -30.04
CA ASP A 25 -12.98 -14.99 -30.44
C ASP A 25 -12.77 -16.04 -29.34
N ASP A 26 -12.94 -17.32 -29.67
CA ASP A 26 -12.63 -18.45 -28.79
C ASP A 26 -11.10 -18.65 -28.68
N LEU A 27 -10.56 -18.46 -27.48
CA LEU A 27 -9.15 -18.69 -27.15
C LEU A 27 -8.98 -20.00 -26.37
N PHE A 28 -8.07 -20.85 -26.82
CA PHE A 28 -7.77 -22.14 -26.20
C PHE A 28 -6.38 -22.12 -25.58
N LEU A 29 -6.27 -22.67 -24.36
CA LEU A 29 -4.99 -22.96 -23.73
C LEU A 29 -4.60 -24.39 -24.06
N LYS A 30 -3.55 -24.56 -24.86
CA LYS A 30 -2.98 -25.89 -25.16
C LYS A 30 -1.76 -26.18 -24.29
N ALA A 31 -1.64 -27.43 -23.87
CA ALA A 31 -0.46 -27.94 -23.19
C ALA A 31 0.67 -28.14 -24.20
N GLY A 32 1.79 -27.45 -23.99
CA GLY A 32 2.92 -27.42 -24.92
C GLY A 32 4.00 -26.40 -24.55
N ALA A 33 5.16 -26.49 -25.21
CA ALA A 33 6.24 -25.52 -25.07
C ALA A 33 5.83 -24.15 -25.65
N SER A 34 6.28 -23.06 -25.02
CA SER A 34 6.01 -21.70 -25.53
C SER A 34 6.56 -21.55 -26.96
N THR A 35 5.69 -21.29 -27.93
CA THR A 35 6.04 -21.19 -29.36
C THR A 35 6.86 -19.94 -29.69
N LEU A 36 6.90 -18.96 -28.78
CA LEU A 36 7.68 -17.74 -28.94
C LEU A 36 8.71 -17.64 -27.82
N ARG A 37 9.99 -17.48 -28.20
CA ARG A 37 11.00 -16.92 -27.31
C ARG A 37 10.74 -15.41 -27.22
N PRO A 38 10.84 -14.77 -26.03
CA PRO A 38 10.82 -13.33 -25.95
C PRO A 38 11.95 -12.79 -26.83
N VAL A 39 11.61 -12.15 -27.94
CA VAL A 39 12.58 -11.37 -28.70
C VAL A 39 12.98 -10.25 -27.75
N ARG A 40 14.25 -10.25 -27.32
CA ARG A 40 14.83 -9.05 -26.70
C ARG A 40 14.69 -7.97 -27.76
N VAL A 41 13.79 -7.02 -27.54
CA VAL A 41 13.61 -5.88 -28.44
C VAL A 41 14.94 -5.15 -28.48
N ALA A 42 15.73 -5.38 -29.53
CA ALA A 42 16.79 -4.47 -29.91
C ALA A 42 16.09 -3.15 -30.23
N LYS A 43 16.37 -2.12 -29.43
CA LYS A 43 15.80 -0.78 -29.58
C LYS A 43 15.92 -0.34 -31.04
N SER A 44 14.79 -0.28 -31.74
CA SER A 44 14.72 0.29 -33.07
C SER A 44 15.00 1.78 -32.95
N ALA A 45 16.07 2.23 -33.62
CA ALA A 45 16.48 3.63 -33.63
C ALA A 45 15.46 4.47 -34.40
N VAL A 46 14.68 5.26 -33.67
CA VAL A 46 13.86 6.36 -34.18
C VAL A 46 14.74 7.62 -34.25
N PRO A 47 14.61 8.48 -35.28
CA PRO A 47 15.55 9.57 -35.54
C PRO A 47 15.65 10.57 -34.39
N THR A 48 16.88 11.02 -34.19
CA THR A 48 17.39 11.93 -33.15
C THR A 48 16.59 13.23 -33.05
N VAL A 49 15.77 13.32 -32.02
CA VAL A 49 15.49 14.58 -31.33
C VAL A 49 16.44 14.59 -30.14
N SER A 50 17.27 15.63 -30.04
CA SER A 50 18.34 15.87 -29.06
C SER A 50 18.18 15.07 -27.77
N ASP A 51 19.19 14.25 -27.43
CA ASP A 51 19.24 13.36 -26.26
C ASP A 51 19.18 14.12 -24.93
N LYS A 52 18.03 14.71 -24.62
CA LYS A 52 17.76 15.33 -23.34
C LYS A 52 17.50 14.21 -22.33
N LYS A 53 18.40 14.05 -21.36
CA LYS A 53 18.30 13.03 -20.31
C LYS A 53 17.20 13.40 -19.32
N TYR A 54 15.97 12.96 -19.58
CA TYR A 54 14.85 13.14 -18.66
C TYR A 54 15.05 12.33 -17.37
N LEU A 55 14.99 13.01 -16.22
CA LEU A 55 14.99 12.42 -14.89
C LEU A 55 13.54 12.25 -14.40
N GLN A 56 13.27 11.27 -13.53
CA GLN A 56 11.94 11.04 -12.96
C GLN A 56 11.88 11.56 -11.53
N CYS A 57 10.87 12.39 -11.24
CA CYS A 57 10.65 12.93 -9.90
C CYS A 57 10.16 11.84 -8.94
N LYS A 58 10.80 11.75 -7.76
CA LYS A 58 10.44 10.82 -6.68
C LYS A 58 9.69 11.48 -5.53
N ASN A 59 9.37 12.76 -5.61
CA ASN A 59 8.54 13.43 -4.60
C ASN A 59 7.12 12.85 -4.61
N HIS A 60 6.51 12.70 -3.43
CA HIS A 60 5.17 12.09 -3.28
C HIS A 60 4.12 12.84 -4.13
N GLY A 61 3.44 12.12 -5.02
CA GLY A 61 2.36 12.67 -5.84
C GLY A 61 2.77 13.42 -7.11
N CYS A 62 4.06 13.67 -7.37
CA CYS A 62 4.48 14.36 -8.60
C CYS A 62 4.59 13.41 -9.80
N GLN A 63 5.40 12.35 -9.71
CA GLN A 63 5.63 11.34 -10.76
C GLN A 63 6.00 11.86 -12.17
N GLN A 64 6.26 13.16 -12.33
CA GLN A 64 6.60 13.78 -13.61
C GLN A 64 8.07 13.54 -13.99
N LYS A 65 8.33 13.52 -15.30
CA LYS A 65 9.69 13.55 -15.85
C LYS A 65 10.11 15.00 -16.06
N PHE A 66 11.32 15.34 -15.63
CA PHE A 66 11.85 16.70 -15.70
C PHE A 66 13.29 16.68 -16.21
N LEU A 67 13.74 17.83 -16.70
CA LEU A 67 15.14 18.08 -17.01
C LEU A 67 15.74 18.91 -15.89
N ASP A 68 16.97 18.58 -15.51
CA ASP A 68 17.64 19.26 -14.40
C ASP A 68 17.84 20.76 -14.69
N GLU A 69 18.04 21.11 -15.96
CA GLU A 69 18.23 22.49 -16.42
C GLU A 69 16.95 23.34 -16.37
N GLU A 70 15.77 22.73 -16.47
CA GLU A 70 14.47 23.41 -16.38
C GLU A 70 13.86 23.34 -14.97
N ASN A 71 14.58 22.73 -14.00
CA ASN A 71 14.10 22.49 -12.65
C ASN A 71 14.19 23.76 -11.78
N SER A 72 13.11 24.54 -11.74
CA SER A 72 12.98 25.71 -10.87
C SER A 72 12.34 25.38 -9.50
N ASP A 73 12.44 26.30 -8.54
CA ASP A 73 11.85 26.14 -7.19
C ASP A 73 10.33 26.07 -7.18
N GLN A 74 9.67 26.33 -8.31
CA GLN A 74 8.22 26.26 -8.48
C GLN A 74 7.78 25.14 -9.45
N ALA A 75 8.70 24.30 -9.92
CA ALA A 75 8.44 23.31 -10.97
C ALA A 75 7.67 22.07 -10.47
N CYS A 76 7.94 21.63 -9.25
CA CYS A 76 7.36 20.41 -8.69
C CYS A 76 6.24 20.74 -7.70
N ARG A 77 5.02 20.30 -7.98
CA ARG A 77 3.93 20.26 -6.99
C ARG A 77 3.83 18.85 -6.40
N HIS A 78 4.09 18.71 -5.11
CA HIS A 78 4.13 17.41 -4.43
C HIS A 78 3.53 17.47 -3.02
N GLN A 79 3.38 16.31 -2.40
CA GLN A 79 2.97 16.16 -1.00
C GLN A 79 4.22 16.02 -0.11
N SER A 80 4.22 16.61 1.08
CA SER A 80 5.29 16.40 2.08
C SER A 80 5.21 15.03 2.72
N LEU A 81 3.98 14.56 2.93
CA LEU A 81 3.70 13.36 3.69
C LEU A 81 3.54 12.16 2.75
N PRO A 82 4.02 10.98 3.17
CA PRO A 82 3.71 9.75 2.47
C PRO A 82 2.19 9.49 2.51
N PRO A 83 1.64 8.78 1.51
CA PRO A 83 0.23 8.43 1.49
C PRO A 83 -0.14 7.63 2.75
N LEU A 84 -1.18 8.09 3.45
CA LEU A 84 -1.69 7.47 4.66
C LEU A 84 -2.96 6.69 4.31
N PHE A 85 -2.88 5.36 4.41
CA PHE A 85 -4.02 4.48 4.16
C PHE A 85 -4.77 4.24 5.47
N HIS A 86 -6.02 4.69 5.54
CA HIS A 86 -6.97 4.25 6.56
C HIS A 86 -7.92 3.23 5.94
N ASP A 87 -8.17 2.13 6.66
CA ASP A 87 -9.06 1.07 6.22
C ASP A 87 -10.46 1.61 5.90
N MET A 88 -10.91 1.39 4.67
CA MET A 88 -11.99 2.11 4.02
C MET A 88 -13.34 1.93 4.73
N LYS A 89 -13.87 2.98 5.38
CA LYS A 89 -15.32 3.14 5.53
C LYS A 89 -15.89 3.68 4.22
N ARG A 90 -16.68 2.85 3.55
CA ARG A 90 -17.47 3.20 2.36
C ARG A 90 -18.46 4.33 2.71
N ALA A 91 -18.09 5.58 2.45
CA ALA A 91 -18.98 6.71 2.62
C ALA A 91 -20.08 6.66 1.54
N GLY A 92 -21.35 6.63 1.95
CA GLY A 92 -22.48 6.75 1.04
C GLY A 92 -22.54 8.12 0.37
N ASN A 93 -22.84 8.11 -0.93
CA ASN A 93 -23.52 9.14 -1.71
C ASN A 93 -23.02 10.60 -1.62
N ALA A 94 -21.72 10.84 -1.45
CA ALA A 94 -21.11 12.14 -1.74
C ALA A 94 -20.27 12.04 -3.01
N ALA A 95 -20.48 12.95 -3.96
CA ALA A 95 -19.68 13.03 -5.18
C ALA A 95 -18.20 13.20 -4.81
N ARG A 96 -17.46 12.09 -4.92
CA ARG A 96 -16.02 11.92 -4.68
C ARG A 96 -15.56 12.42 -3.30
N PRO A 97 -15.56 11.55 -2.29
CA PRO A 97 -15.11 11.92 -0.95
C PRO A 97 -13.62 12.28 -0.92
N ARG A 98 -13.23 13.14 0.03
CA ARG A 98 -11.90 13.76 0.22
C ARG A 98 -10.73 12.76 0.37
N TRP A 99 -11.02 11.46 0.42
CA TRP A 99 -10.06 10.35 0.49
C TRP A 99 -9.68 9.76 -0.87
N CYS A 100 -10.29 10.21 -1.98
CA CYS A 100 -9.86 9.79 -3.32
C CYS A 100 -8.43 10.31 -3.59
N PHE A 101 -7.43 9.43 -3.50
CA PHE A 101 -6.01 9.72 -3.70
C PHE A 101 -5.72 10.50 -5.00
N GLU A 102 -6.45 10.19 -6.07
CA GLU A 102 -6.30 10.83 -7.39
C GLU A 102 -6.74 12.30 -7.44
N ASN A 103 -7.34 12.84 -6.37
CA ASN A 103 -7.91 14.18 -6.31
C ASN A 103 -7.32 15.07 -5.22
N ILE A 104 -6.32 14.59 -4.48
CA ILE A 104 -5.70 15.39 -3.42
C ILE A 104 -4.77 16.40 -4.07
N GLU A 105 -5.13 17.68 -3.99
CA GLU A 105 -4.28 18.74 -4.52
C GLU A 105 -2.91 18.73 -3.83
N PRO A 106 -1.81 18.82 -4.60
CA PRO A 106 -0.48 18.89 -4.04
C PRO A 106 -0.35 20.14 -3.17
N CYS A 107 0.01 19.94 -1.91
CA CYS A 107 0.04 21.01 -0.90
C CYS A 107 1.34 21.83 -0.93
N ILE A 108 2.40 21.32 -1.56
CA ILE A 108 3.74 21.93 -1.53
C ILE A 108 4.26 22.11 -2.95
N VAL A 109 4.91 23.25 -3.18
CA VAL A 109 5.65 23.55 -4.41
C VAL A 109 7.15 23.62 -4.08
N GLY A 110 7.98 23.03 -4.92
CA GLY A 110 9.43 22.97 -4.76
C GLY A 110 10.15 22.54 -6.04
N ARG A 111 11.41 22.14 -5.90
CA ARG A 111 12.19 21.53 -6.99
C ARG A 111 11.87 20.05 -7.13
N HIS A 112 11.96 19.52 -8.35
CA HIS A 112 11.94 18.07 -8.54
C HIS A 112 13.18 17.43 -7.94
N SER A 113 13.02 16.24 -7.34
CA SER A 113 14.11 15.46 -6.78
C SER A 113 14.14 14.05 -7.38
N THR A 114 15.34 13.53 -7.62
CA THR A 114 15.59 12.13 -7.99
C THR A 114 15.82 11.22 -6.78
N VAL A 115 15.93 11.81 -5.59
CA VAL A 115 16.02 11.13 -4.30
C VAL A 115 14.67 11.29 -3.61
N GLY A 116 14.00 10.17 -3.31
CA GLY A 116 12.72 10.22 -2.62
C GLY A 116 12.90 10.70 -1.17
N PRO A 117 11.94 11.45 -0.57
CA PRO A 117 11.89 11.58 0.88
C PRO A 117 11.87 10.17 1.46
N ASN A 118 12.70 9.91 2.48
CA ASN A 118 12.93 8.62 3.11
C ASN A 118 11.83 7.58 2.86
N GLU A 119 12.22 6.39 2.40
CA GLU A 119 11.38 5.23 2.08
C GLU A 119 10.75 4.58 3.34
N GLN A 120 10.43 5.39 4.34
CA GLN A 120 9.71 5.04 5.55
C GLN A 120 8.23 5.24 5.24
N PHE A 121 7.57 4.15 4.84
CA PHE A 121 6.11 4.10 4.87
C PHE A 121 5.63 4.54 6.25
N ALA A 122 4.59 5.37 6.30
CA ALA A 122 3.99 5.76 7.57
C ALA A 122 3.65 4.49 8.36
N ILE A 123 4.21 4.36 9.56
CA ILE A 123 3.98 3.19 10.42
C ILE A 123 2.48 3.17 10.72
N SER A 124 1.80 2.10 10.30
CA SER A 124 0.38 1.93 10.59
C SER A 124 0.16 1.98 12.10
N PRO A 125 -0.92 2.62 12.60
CA PRO A 125 -1.24 2.66 14.01
C PRO A 125 -1.31 1.26 14.65
N THR A 126 -1.67 0.24 13.86
CA THR A 126 -1.66 -1.17 14.30
C THR A 126 -0.24 -1.68 14.56
N VAL A 127 0.72 -1.32 13.71
CA VAL A 127 2.13 -1.72 13.87
C VAL A 127 2.74 -1.00 15.08
N ALA A 128 2.43 0.28 15.26
CA ALA A 128 2.84 1.03 16.44
C ALA A 128 2.25 0.42 17.72
N ALA A 129 0.98 0.06 17.74
CA ALA A 129 0.35 -0.59 18.89
C ALA A 129 0.95 -1.97 19.19
N ALA A 130 1.25 -2.76 18.16
CA ALA A 130 1.91 -4.06 18.33
C ALA A 130 3.34 -3.92 18.90
N ALA A 131 4.09 -2.91 18.46
CA ALA A 131 5.42 -2.62 18.99
C ALA A 131 5.36 -2.21 20.48
N ASN A 132 4.37 -1.41 20.88
CA ASN A 132 4.16 -1.06 22.30
C ASN A 132 3.80 -2.28 23.15
N ALA A 133 3.09 -3.28 22.60
CA ALA A 133 2.79 -4.51 23.31
C ALA A 133 4.02 -5.42 23.48
N ALA A 134 4.99 -5.33 22.57
CA ALA A 134 6.24 -6.08 22.59
C ALA A 134 7.40 -5.28 23.23
N GLN A 135 7.10 -4.60 24.35
CA GLN A 135 8.06 -3.71 24.99
C GLN A 135 9.26 -4.50 25.54
N GLU A 136 10.46 -4.11 25.11
CA GLU A 136 11.71 -4.65 25.64
C GLU A 136 11.84 -4.30 27.14
N TYR A 137 12.33 -5.24 27.93
CA TYR A 137 12.47 -5.09 29.38
C TYR A 137 13.83 -5.56 29.86
N VAL A 138 14.31 -4.97 30.95
CA VAL A 138 15.55 -5.39 31.60
C VAL A 138 15.22 -6.49 32.61
N VAL A 139 15.80 -7.68 32.43
CA VAL A 139 15.51 -8.85 33.28
C VAL A 139 15.76 -8.57 34.77
N ALA A 140 16.79 -7.78 35.09
CA ALA A 140 17.13 -7.43 36.47
C ALA A 140 16.07 -6.54 37.17
N GLU A 141 15.23 -5.85 36.41
CA GLU A 141 14.18 -4.95 36.92
C GLU A 141 12.78 -5.55 36.74
N ASN A 142 12.70 -6.78 36.23
CA ASN A 142 11.44 -7.48 35.98
C ASN A 142 10.90 -8.07 37.29
N ASN A 143 9.74 -7.56 37.72
CA ASN A 143 9.05 -8.00 38.92
C ASN A 143 7.59 -8.31 38.56
N ASP A 144 6.84 -8.94 39.47
CA ASP A 144 5.44 -9.33 39.26
C ASP A 144 4.48 -8.15 38.99
N THR A 145 4.95 -6.91 39.12
CA THR A 145 4.19 -5.70 38.83
C THR A 145 4.64 -4.95 37.57
N SER A 146 5.62 -5.46 36.83
CA SER A 146 6.30 -4.71 35.76
C SER A 146 5.52 -4.64 34.44
N CYS A 147 4.72 -5.66 34.10
CA CYS A 147 3.97 -5.72 32.84
C CYS A 147 2.46 -5.62 33.07
N ARG A 148 1.79 -4.64 32.44
CA ARG A 148 0.32 -4.56 32.38
C ARG A 148 -0.17 -5.02 31.01
N HIS A 149 -0.84 -6.17 30.96
CA HIS A 149 -1.29 -6.79 29.71
C HIS A 149 -2.73 -7.32 29.83
N HIS A 150 -3.30 -7.74 28.70
CA HIS A 150 -4.59 -8.44 28.67
C HIS A 150 -4.34 -9.95 28.50
N ALA A 151 -4.80 -10.78 29.44
CA ALA A 151 -4.59 -12.23 29.39
C ALA A 151 -5.47 -12.96 28.35
N GLY A 152 -6.39 -12.25 27.67
CA GLY A 152 -7.33 -12.84 26.73
C GLY A 152 -7.28 -12.18 25.35
N ALA A 153 -7.73 -12.92 24.34
CA ALA A 153 -7.83 -12.42 22.98
C ALA A 153 -8.86 -11.27 22.85
N PRO A 154 -8.63 -10.33 21.92
CA PRO A 154 -9.61 -9.30 21.60
C PRO A 154 -10.90 -9.92 21.05
N VAL A 155 -12.05 -9.45 21.53
CA VAL A 155 -13.36 -9.91 21.07
C VAL A 155 -14.08 -8.76 20.38
N PHE A 156 -14.37 -8.93 19.08
CA PHE A 156 -15.15 -7.98 18.30
C PHE A 156 -16.59 -8.47 18.21
N GLN A 157 -17.51 -7.78 18.87
CA GLN A 157 -18.94 -8.06 18.80
C GLN A 157 -19.63 -6.99 17.95
N THR A 158 -20.70 -7.39 17.26
CA THR A 158 -21.58 -6.43 16.59
C THR A 158 -22.26 -5.56 17.65
N PRO A 159 -22.50 -4.26 17.40
CA PRO A 159 -23.22 -3.42 18.34
C PRO A 159 -24.65 -3.93 18.46
N SER A 160 -24.94 -4.65 19.54
CA SER A 160 -26.29 -5.06 19.91
C SER A 160 -27.07 -3.84 20.40
N SER A 161 -28.33 -3.69 19.97
CA SER A 161 -29.25 -2.64 20.44
C SER A 161 -29.71 -2.83 21.89
N THR A 162 -29.40 -3.96 22.52
CA THR A 162 -29.61 -4.19 23.94
C THR A 162 -28.33 -3.85 24.70
N GLY A 163 -28.42 -2.85 25.59
CA GLY A 163 -27.38 -2.42 26.51
C GLY A 163 -26.98 -3.52 27.48
N ALA A 164 -26.22 -4.51 27.00
CA ALA A 164 -25.50 -5.42 27.85
C ALA A 164 -24.30 -4.64 28.40
N ALA A 165 -24.43 -4.21 29.65
CA ALA A 165 -23.31 -3.71 30.45
C ALA A 165 -22.25 -4.82 30.54
N ALA A 166 -21.32 -4.84 29.58
CA ALA A 166 -20.19 -5.73 29.62
C ALA A 166 -19.32 -5.31 30.81
N ARG A 167 -19.09 -6.25 31.72
CA ARG A 167 -18.33 -6.11 32.97
C ARG A 167 -16.83 -5.79 32.77
N ARG A 168 -16.45 -5.32 31.58
CA ARG A 168 -15.08 -5.04 31.10
C ARG A 168 -15.07 -3.80 30.20
N THR A 169 -13.96 -3.07 30.22
CA THR A 169 -13.73 -1.86 29.41
C THR A 169 -13.92 -2.17 27.93
N SER A 170 -15.01 -1.69 27.34
CA SER A 170 -15.33 -1.86 25.92
C SER A 170 -15.18 -0.53 25.18
N SER A 171 -14.65 -0.57 23.96
CA SER A 171 -14.57 0.60 23.10
C SER A 171 -15.39 0.37 21.82
N THR A 172 -16.10 1.41 21.39
CA THR A 172 -16.82 1.44 20.11
C THR A 172 -15.93 1.91 18.94
N ILE A 173 -14.74 2.42 19.24
CA ILE A 173 -13.77 2.94 18.27
C ILE A 173 -12.48 2.10 18.39
N PHE A 174 -11.95 1.65 17.24
CA PHE A 174 -10.77 0.77 17.19
C PHE A 174 -9.52 1.42 17.82
N ASP A 175 -9.26 2.71 17.55
CA ASP A 175 -8.12 3.41 18.15
C ASP A 175 -8.21 3.50 19.67
N SER A 176 -9.42 3.66 20.20
CA SER A 176 -9.66 3.64 21.63
C SER A 176 -9.56 2.23 22.21
N PHE A 177 -9.84 1.18 21.42
CA PHE A 177 -9.61 -0.21 21.79
C PHE A 177 -8.11 -0.51 21.95
N LEU A 178 -7.26 -0.05 21.01
CA LEU A 178 -5.80 -0.22 21.09
C LEU A 178 -5.17 0.49 22.30
N LYS A 179 -5.81 1.54 22.82
CA LYS A 179 -5.35 2.33 23.98
C LYS A 179 -5.88 1.81 25.31
N LEU A 180 -6.65 0.71 25.34
CA LEU A 180 -7.19 0.17 26.57
C LEU A 180 -6.04 -0.36 27.47
N PRO A 181 -5.91 0.13 28.71
CA PRO A 181 -4.85 -0.33 29.60
C PRO A 181 -5.02 -1.81 29.93
N GLY A 182 -3.90 -2.54 30.04
CA GLY A 182 -3.90 -3.96 30.43
C GLY A 182 -4.65 -4.21 31.74
N CYS A 183 -5.49 -5.25 31.75
CA CYS A 183 -6.30 -5.62 32.92
C CYS A 183 -5.55 -6.51 33.93
N VAL A 184 -4.43 -7.12 33.53
CA VAL A 184 -3.63 -8.06 34.34
C VAL A 184 -2.23 -7.51 34.51
N VAL A 185 -1.67 -7.67 35.71
CA VAL A 185 -0.30 -7.29 36.02
C VAL A 185 0.51 -8.53 36.35
N SER A 186 1.68 -8.68 35.71
CA SER A 186 2.62 -9.77 35.98
C SER A 186 4.05 -9.33 35.64
N ALA A 187 5.02 -10.20 35.87
CA ALA A 187 6.34 -10.08 35.24
C ALA A 187 6.24 -10.19 33.71
N HIS A 188 7.14 -9.54 32.99
CA HIS A 188 7.34 -9.76 31.56
C HIS A 188 7.80 -11.19 31.31
N THR A 189 7.36 -11.77 30.19
CA THR A 189 7.73 -13.12 29.78
C THR A 189 8.03 -13.14 28.28
N ASP A 190 9.13 -13.78 27.88
CA ASP A 190 9.49 -13.97 26.46
C ASP A 190 8.72 -15.14 25.81
N VAL A 191 7.95 -15.87 26.62
CA VAL A 191 7.10 -16.98 26.17
C VAL A 191 5.75 -16.44 25.74
N LYS A 192 5.41 -16.67 24.47
CA LYS A 192 4.07 -16.39 23.95
C LYS A 192 3.07 -17.38 24.57
N THR A 193 2.26 -16.91 25.51
CA THR A 193 1.11 -17.65 26.02
C THR A 193 0.05 -17.81 24.92
N ALA A 194 -0.48 -19.03 24.79
CA ALA A 194 -1.38 -19.45 23.71
C ALA A 194 -2.83 -18.99 23.90
#